data_AF-A0A1W5ZB10-F1
#
_entry.id   AF-A0A1W5ZB10-F1
#
_cell.length_a   1.000
_cell.length_b   1.000
_cell.length_c   1.000
_cell.angle_alpha   90.00
_cell.angle_beta   90.00
_cell.angle_gamma   90.00
#
_symmetry.space_group_name_H-M   'P 1'
#
loop_
_entity.id
_entity.type
_entity.pdbx_description
1 polymer ?
#
loop_
_entity_poly.entity_id
_entity_poly.type
_entity_poly.pdbx_seq_one_letter_code
_entity_poly.pdbx_strand_id
1 'polypeptide(L)' 'MTTPRQTQNRAKHWNARVAEATTDQERAGVWYDACRTLARQAEREGRSSLWPALTQVLHDFYKQHGG' A
#
# COMPACT_ATOMS: atom_id res chain seq x y z
N MET A 1 12.94 -0.77 14.29
CA MET A 1 13.95 -0.62 13.23
C MET A 1 13.76 -1.76 12.22
N THR A 2 13.24 -1.46 11.03
CA THR A 2 13.23 -2.42 9.92
C THR A 2 14.65 -2.50 9.34
N THR A 3 15.20 -3.70 9.25
CA THR A 3 16.50 -3.89 8.61
C THR A 3 16.36 -3.75 7.09
N PRO A 4 17.41 -3.30 6.37
CA PRO A 4 17.38 -3.17 4.90
C PRO A 4 16.89 -4.44 4.19
N ARG A 5 17.20 -5.60 4.78
CA ARG A 5 16.78 -6.93 4.30
C ARG A 5 15.27 -7.16 4.40
N GLN A 6 14.62 -6.68 5.46
CA GLN A 6 13.15 -6.77 5.62
C GLN A 6 12.43 -5.89 4.60
N THR A 7 12.97 -4.70 4.31
CA THR A 7 12.43 -3.81 3.28
C THR A 7 12.53 -4.44 1.88
N GLN A 8 13.68 -5.05 1.55
CA GLN A 8 13.85 -5.75 0.27
C GLN A 8 12.93 -6.97 0.13
N ASN A 9 12.76 -7.76 1.19
CA ASN A 9 11.88 -8.92 1.17
C ASN A 9 10.40 -8.52 0.97
N ARG A 10 9.98 -7.40 1.56
CA ARG A 10 8.64 -6.84 1.35
C ARG A 10 8.44 -6.37 -0.09
N ALA A 11 9.41 -5.65 -0.65
CA ALA A 11 9.34 -5.24 -2.05
C ALA A 11 9.23 -6.44 -3.00
N LYS A 12 10.04 -7.49 -2.78
CA LYS A 12 9.95 -8.74 -3.55
C LYS A 12 8.57 -9.41 -3.42
N HIS A 13 8.03 -9.47 -2.20
CA HIS A 13 6.72 -10.07 -1.95
C HIS A 13 5.60 -9.34 -2.72
N TRP A 14 5.54 -8.00 -2.62
CA TRP A 14 4.51 -7.24 -3.32
C TRP A 14 4.69 -7.29 -4.84
N ASN A 15 5.93 -7.22 -5.34
CA ASN A 15 6.20 -7.35 -6.78
C ASN A 15 5.80 -8.73 -7.32
N ALA A 16 6.00 -9.81 -6.56
CA ALA A 16 5.53 -11.14 -6.93
C ALA A 16 4.00 -11.18 -7.01
N ARG A 17 3.29 -10.63 -6.02
CA ARG A 17 1.82 -10.58 -6.03
C ARG A 17 1.25 -9.73 -7.17
N VAL A 18 1.94 -8.64 -7.55
CA VAL A 18 1.56 -7.84 -8.73
C VAL A 18 1.80 -8.61 -10.03
N ALA A 19 2.87 -9.39 -10.12
CA ALA A 19 3.16 -10.23 -11.28
C ALA A 19 2.17 -11.40 -11.44
N GLU A 20 1.67 -11.93 -10.32
CA GLU A 20 0.64 -12.97 -10.28
C GLU A 20 -0.77 -12.43 -10.62
N ALA A 21 -1.01 -11.13 -10.45
CA ALA A 21 -2.28 -10.50 -10.76
C ALA A 21 -2.52 -10.42 -12.28
N THR A 22 -3.61 -11.02 -12.73
CA THR A 22 -3.98 -11.17 -14.14
C THR A 22 -4.81 -10.01 -14.67
N THR A 23 -5.48 -9.28 -13.78
CA THR A 23 -6.30 -8.12 -14.10
C THR A 23 -5.81 -6.86 -13.40
N ASP A 24 -6.13 -5.69 -13.96
CA ASP A 24 -5.79 -4.42 -13.34
C ASP A 24 -6.53 -4.21 -12.01
N GLN A 25 -7.72 -4.79 -11.85
CA GLN A 25 -8.45 -4.80 -10.59
C GLN A 25 -7.69 -5.58 -9.51
N GLU A 26 -7.14 -6.74 -9.83
CA GLU A 26 -6.31 -7.52 -8.91
C GLU A 26 -5.03 -6.76 -8.54
N ARG A 27 -4.36 -6.12 -9.51
CA ARG A 27 -3.17 -5.31 -9.26
C ARG A 27 -3.46 -4.13 -8.33
N ALA A 28 -4.57 -3.43 -8.55
CA ALA A 28 -5.01 -2.35 -7.68
C ALA A 28 -5.27 -2.86 -6.24
N GLY A 29 -5.89 -4.03 -6.11
CA GLY A 29 -6.09 -4.70 -4.82
C GLY A 29 -4.78 -5.00 -4.09
N VAL A 30 -3.76 -5.52 -4.80
CA VAL A 30 -2.43 -5.79 -4.22
C VAL A 30 -1.78 -4.51 -3.70
N TRP A 31 -1.80 -3.43 -4.46
CA TRP A 31 -1.21 -2.16 -4.04
C TRP A 31 -1.98 -1.51 -2.89
N TYR A 32 -3.31 -1.62 -2.87
CA TYR A 32 -4.11 -1.19 -1.74
C TYR A 32 -3.74 -1.93 -0.44
N ASP A 33 -3.59 -3.26 -0.51
CA ASP A 33 -3.17 -4.07 0.65
C ASP A 33 -1.76 -3.75 1.12
N ALA A 34 -0.84 -3.46 0.19
CA ALA A 34 0.52 -3.02 0.50
C ALA A 34 0.52 -1.70 1.28
N CYS A 35 -0.21 -0.70 0.79
CA CYS A 35 -0.37 0.60 1.43
C CYS A 35 -1.04 0.48 2.81
N ARG A 36 -2.10 -0.33 2.92
CA ARG A 36 -2.79 -0.61 4.18
C ARG A 36 -1.87 -1.26 5.21
N THR A 37 -1.01 -2.18 4.78
CA THR A 37 -0.03 -2.84 5.65
C THR A 37 1.01 -1.86 6.18
N LEU A 38 1.50 -0.95 5.33
CA LEU A 38 2.42 0.11 5.72
C LEU A 38 1.78 1.07 6.73
N ALA A 39 0.55 1.52 6.49
CA ALA A 39 -0.16 2.42 7.39
C ALA A 39 -0.39 1.79 8.78
N ARG A 40 -0.81 0.52 8.83
CA ARG A 40 -0.94 -0.24 10.09
C ARG A 40 0.37 -0.35 10.86
N GLN A 41 1.48 -0.58 10.16
CA GLN A 41 2.77 -0.68 10.84
C GLN A 41 3.21 0.68 11.38
N ALA A 42 3.03 1.74 10.59
CA ALA A 42 3.36 3.08 11.03
C ALA A 42 2.56 3.51 12.27
N GLU A 43 1.26 3.18 12.32
CA GLU A 43 0.43 3.39 13.49
C GLU A 43 0.98 2.67 14.74
N ARG A 44 1.40 1.41 14.61
CA ARG A 44 2.07 0.67 15.70
C ARG A 44 3.39 1.29 16.13
N GLU A 45 4.09 1.94 15.22
CA GLU A 45 5.35 2.66 15.46
C GLU A 45 5.12 4.10 15.96
N GLY A 46 3.87 4.51 16.23
CA GLY A 46 3.51 5.85 16.72
C GLY A 46 3.49 6.93 15.63
N ARG A 47 3.58 6.54 14.35
CA ARG A 47 3.55 7.42 13.18
C ARG A 47 2.17 7.40 12.53
N SER A 48 1.20 8.07 13.16
CA SER A 48 -0.20 8.09 12.73
C SER A 48 -0.49 8.88 11.45
N SER A 49 0.47 9.66 10.94
CA SER A 49 0.30 10.53 9.76
C SER A 49 0.11 9.78 8.43
N LEU A 50 0.45 8.49 8.38
CA LEU A 50 0.37 7.70 7.14
C LEU A 50 -1.06 7.27 6.78
N TRP A 51 -1.95 7.11 7.77
CA TRP A 51 -3.36 6.85 7.51
C TRP A 51 -4.08 8.02 6.82
N PRO A 52 -3.98 9.27 7.32
CA PRO A 52 -4.50 10.44 6.62
C PRO A 52 -3.96 10.58 5.19
N ALA A 53 -2.66 10.35 4.99
CA ALA A 53 -2.07 10.41 3.65
C ALA A 53 -2.66 9.37 2.69
N LEU A 54 -2.86 8.13 3.15
CA LEU A 54 -3.52 7.07 2.37
C LEU A 54 -4.97 7.44 2.03
N THR A 55 -5.72 7.95 3.00
CA THR A 55 -7.12 8.37 2.80
C THR A 55 -7.21 9.50 1.77
N GLN A 56 -6.32 10.49 1.83
CA GLN A 56 -6.31 11.60 0.87
C GLN A 56 -6.11 11.11 -0.57
N VAL A 57 -5.14 10.23 -0.79
CA VAL A 57 -4.86 9.66 -2.12
C VAL A 57 -6.08 8.91 -2.67
N LEU A 58 -6.74 8.09 -1.84
CA LEU A 58 -7.94 7.34 -2.26
C LEU A 58 -9.12 8.27 -2.57
N HIS A 59 -9.30 9.31 -1.75
CA HIS A 59 -10.36 10.30 -1.95
C HIS A 59 -10.13 11.11 -3.24
N ASP A 60 -8.89 11.52 -3.53
CA ASP A 60 -8.55 12.26 -4.74
C ASP A 60 -8.72 11.40 -5.99
N PHE A 61 -8.30 10.13 -5.93
CA PHE A 61 -8.54 9.17 -7.00
C PHE A 61 -10.04 9.02 -7.29
N TYR A 62 -10.86 8.84 -6.24
CA TYR A 62 -12.32 8.75 -6.39
C TYR A 62 -12.91 10.01 -7.03
N LYS A 63 -12.50 11.20 -6.58
CA LYS A 63 -12.97 12.46 -7.16
C LYS A 63 -12.59 12.63 -8.64
N GLN A 64 -11.42 12.17 -9.06
CA GLN A 64 -10.94 12.33 -10.44
C GLN A 64 -11.62 11.37 -11.42
N HIS A 65 -12.11 10.22 -10.95
CA HIS A 65 -12.61 9.15 -11.84
C HIS A 65 -14.07 8.76 -11.61
N GLY A 66 -14.68 9.13 -10.49
CA GLY A 66 -16.06 8.81 -10.15
C GLY A 66 -16.94 10.02 -9.83
N GLY A 67 -16.37 11.23 -9.85
CA GLY A 67 -17.05 12.51 -9.58
C GLY A 67 -17.61 13.16 -10.83
#